data_AF-K1YYK0-F1
#
_entry.id   AF-K1YYK0-F1
#
_cell.length_a   1.000
_cell.length_b   1.000
_cell.length_c   1.000
_cell.angle_alpha   90.00
_cell.angle_beta   90.00
_cell.angle_gamma   90.00
#
_symmetry.space_group_name_H-M   'P 1'
#
loop_
_entity.id
_entity.type
_entity.pdbx_description
1 polymer ?
#
loop_
_entity_poly.entity_id
_entity_poly.type
_entity_poly.pdbx_seq_one_letter_code
_entity_poly.pdbx_strand_id
1 'polypeptide(L)'
;LTFPLHPRLARIMLEAKNRNCEEAVAVFVTHLLLKTHRGYLFDAKPMRHNPIWGRQFEQLKPVGAILRDAPPRDVLHPFQDLEGSFLAGFPDFVGQIKKSTHKDEQEVLMCQGGRALLKSDHPLPEKSLVLILDVMESRQGTYQKIHVDAYIPIEKDLIMKQSSLLKDEVILKWNDKLSRVDEVYQVHYGALLLEEETNKASPGPLAAEALMNQGLGMSFPENVSWPDLAAQISLLARKLHWEAGPSLLARLYWLSQSGLADTENILAEKMAQTLKTLCLEVVSLNELKEKVGSFIFYFDTGLAQLLQNETPEFVSLPGRSKTPIQYSLDKSPFIESRMQDFFGLNETPKILQGRVPLTCHLLAPNYRAVQVTQDLRGFWQKVYPEIKTQLQRRYPRHKWI
;
A
#
# COMPACT_ATOMS: atom_id res chain seq x y z
N LEU A 1 19.24 -15.57 45.27
CA LEU A 1 20.15 -16.67 44.88
C LEU A 1 21.20 -16.11 43.94
N THR A 2 22.44 -15.96 44.39
CA THR A 2 23.57 -15.55 43.55
C THR A 2 24.10 -16.78 42.82
N PHE A 3 23.73 -16.95 41.55
CA PHE A 3 24.30 -18.00 40.70
C PHE A 3 25.60 -17.45 40.06
N PRO A 4 26.77 -18.08 40.23
CA PRO A 4 28.00 -17.71 39.52
C PRO A 4 27.95 -18.21 38.07
N LEU A 5 26.89 -17.83 37.34
CA LEU A 5 26.65 -18.19 35.95
C LEU A 5 26.59 -16.91 35.11
N HIS A 6 26.86 -17.02 33.81
CA HIS A 6 26.61 -15.93 32.87
C HIS A 6 25.15 -15.44 33.05
N PRO A 7 24.87 -14.12 33.03
CA PRO A 7 23.54 -13.58 33.36
C PRO A 7 22.38 -14.23 32.61
N ARG A 8 22.58 -14.59 31.35
CA ARG A 8 21.58 -15.32 30.54
C ARG A 8 21.30 -16.73 31.06
N LEU A 9 22.33 -17.49 31.41
CA LEU A 9 22.17 -18.83 31.99
C LEU A 9 21.55 -18.78 33.39
N ALA A 10 21.92 -17.76 34.18
CA ALA A 10 21.26 -17.50 35.47
C ALA A 10 19.77 -17.19 35.28
N ARG A 11 19.41 -16.40 34.26
CA ARG A 11 18.01 -16.11 33.89
C ARG A 11 17.25 -17.38 33.52
N ILE A 12 17.84 -18.27 32.72
CA ILE A 12 17.26 -19.58 32.37
C ILE A 12 16.96 -20.39 33.63
N MET A 13 17.92 -20.50 34.54
CA MET A 13 17.75 -21.28 35.78
C MET A 13 16.68 -20.69 36.71
N LEU A 14 16.57 -19.36 36.78
CA LEU A 14 15.51 -18.70 37.56
C LEU A 14 14.13 -18.95 36.96
N GLU A 15 14.02 -18.87 35.64
CA GLU A 15 12.77 -19.10 34.91
C GLU A 15 12.36 -20.58 34.92
N ALA A 16 13.33 -21.49 34.91
CA ALA A 16 13.11 -22.92 35.09
C ALA A 16 12.56 -23.24 36.47
N LYS A 17 13.09 -22.60 37.52
CA LYS A 17 12.56 -22.74 38.89
C LYS A 17 11.11 -22.28 38.99
N ASN A 18 10.75 -21.17 38.33
CA ASN A 18 9.37 -20.70 38.32
C ASN A 18 8.40 -21.67 37.61
N ARG A 19 8.93 -22.48 36.67
CA ARG A 19 8.19 -23.49 35.90
C ARG A 19 8.33 -24.90 36.49
N ASN A 20 8.99 -25.05 37.64
CA ASN A 20 9.29 -26.33 38.30
C ASN A 20 10.03 -27.34 37.38
N CYS A 21 10.94 -26.85 36.53
CA CYS A 21 11.71 -27.67 35.59
C CYS A 21 13.24 -27.45 35.72
N GLU A 22 13.69 -26.90 36.84
CA GLU A 22 15.09 -26.52 37.11
C GLU A 22 16.09 -27.68 36.95
N GLU A 23 15.69 -28.90 37.26
CA GLU A 23 16.56 -30.08 37.19
C GLU A 23 16.81 -30.52 35.76
N ALA A 24 15.75 -30.56 34.94
CA ALA A 24 15.85 -30.84 33.50
C ALA A 24 16.69 -29.76 32.80
N VAL A 25 16.40 -28.49 33.09
CA VAL A 25 17.13 -27.35 32.52
C VAL A 25 18.60 -27.36 32.97
N ALA A 26 18.91 -27.72 34.21
CA ALA A 26 20.29 -27.82 34.69
C ALA A 26 21.14 -28.81 33.89
N VAL A 27 20.57 -29.97 33.50
CA VAL A 27 21.26 -30.96 32.66
C VAL A 27 21.62 -30.36 31.30
N PHE A 28 20.69 -29.66 30.66
CA PHE A 28 20.89 -29.06 29.35
C PHE A 28 21.83 -27.84 29.39
N VAL A 29 21.74 -26.99 30.42
CA VAL A 29 22.68 -25.90 30.66
C VAL A 29 24.12 -26.44 30.86
N THR A 30 24.27 -27.59 31.52
CA THR A 30 25.57 -28.25 31.67
C THR A 30 26.14 -28.69 30.32
N HIS A 31 25.31 -29.21 29.41
CA HIS A 31 25.76 -29.57 28.07
C HIS A 31 26.26 -28.35 27.27
N LEU A 32 25.55 -27.21 27.38
CA LEU A 32 25.94 -25.94 26.75
C LEU A 32 27.27 -25.42 27.32
N LEU A 33 27.42 -25.41 28.65
CA LEU A 33 28.66 -24.95 29.31
C LEU A 33 29.87 -25.79 28.95
N LEU A 34 29.71 -27.12 28.87
CA LEU A 34 30.79 -28.05 28.55
C LEU A 34 30.98 -28.27 27.04
N LYS A 35 30.11 -27.68 26.19
CA LYS A 35 30.08 -27.89 24.73
C LYS A 35 30.15 -29.37 24.33
N THR A 36 29.39 -30.21 25.04
CA THR A 36 29.44 -31.68 24.92
C THR A 36 28.44 -32.26 23.94
N HIS A 37 27.48 -31.45 23.47
CA HIS A 37 26.47 -31.84 22.51
C HIS A 37 26.42 -30.81 21.38
N ARG A 38 26.19 -31.26 20.15
CA ARG A 38 25.95 -30.42 18.97
C ARG A 38 24.63 -30.81 18.31
N GLY A 39 23.94 -29.85 17.73
CA GLY A 39 22.61 -30.04 17.12
C GLY A 39 21.48 -29.80 18.11
N TYR A 40 20.43 -30.63 18.03
CA TYR A 40 19.23 -30.47 18.84
C TYR A 40 19.49 -30.75 20.32
N LEU A 41 19.39 -29.74 21.19
CA LEU A 41 19.86 -29.87 22.57
C LEU A 41 19.13 -30.95 23.38
N PHE A 42 17.85 -31.22 23.11
CA PHE A 42 17.09 -32.20 23.88
C PHE A 42 17.40 -33.66 23.51
N ASP A 43 18.17 -33.92 22.44
CA ASP A 43 18.75 -35.24 22.15
C ASP A 43 19.99 -35.55 23.03
N ALA A 44 20.48 -34.56 23.77
CA ALA A 44 21.66 -34.72 24.61
C ALA A 44 21.43 -35.79 25.70
N LYS A 45 22.36 -36.76 25.78
CA LYS A 45 22.25 -37.87 26.72
C LYS A 45 22.38 -37.36 28.16
N PRO A 46 21.55 -37.84 29.10
CA PRO A 46 21.66 -37.46 30.50
C PRO A 46 23.05 -37.85 31.03
N MET A 47 23.79 -36.90 31.57
CA MET A 47 25.19 -37.08 31.93
C MET A 47 25.42 -37.90 33.22
N ARG A 48 24.38 -38.47 33.87
CA ARG A 48 24.40 -39.04 35.23
C ARG A 48 25.51 -40.07 35.54
N HIS A 49 26.19 -40.63 34.53
CA HIS A 49 27.22 -41.68 34.69
C HIS A 49 28.55 -41.37 33.98
N ASN A 50 28.86 -40.12 33.65
CA ASN A 50 30.12 -39.81 32.97
C ASN A 50 31.30 -39.70 34.00
N PRO A 51 32.40 -40.45 33.86
CA PRO A 51 33.51 -40.42 34.82
C PRO A 51 34.33 -39.11 34.82
N ILE A 52 34.10 -38.21 33.85
CA ILE A 52 34.74 -36.89 33.74
C ILE A 52 34.23 -35.89 34.83
N TRP A 53 33.17 -36.26 35.55
CA TRP A 53 32.46 -35.41 36.53
C TRP A 53 33.27 -34.96 37.75
N GLY A 54 34.39 -35.59 38.07
CA GLY A 54 35.10 -35.34 39.32
C GLY A 54 35.92 -34.03 39.37
N ARG A 55 36.39 -33.48 38.23
CA ARG A 55 37.37 -32.36 38.24
C ARG A 55 36.83 -31.02 37.74
N GLN A 56 35.89 -31.00 36.79
CA GLN A 56 35.33 -29.74 36.26
C GLN A 56 34.25 -29.12 37.17
N PHE A 57 33.85 -29.82 38.23
CA PHE A 57 32.70 -29.47 39.08
C PHE A 57 33.00 -28.48 40.22
N GLU A 58 34.27 -28.17 40.50
CA GLU A 58 34.61 -27.20 41.56
C GLU A 58 34.07 -25.80 41.26
N GLN A 59 33.97 -25.44 39.98
CA GLN A 59 33.44 -24.14 39.52
C GLN A 59 31.89 -24.12 39.43
N LEU A 60 31.23 -25.28 39.49
CA LEU A 60 29.78 -25.45 39.34
C LEU A 60 29.09 -26.01 40.60
N LYS A 61 29.77 -26.01 41.76
CA LYS A 61 29.22 -26.43 43.08
C LYS A 61 27.78 -25.96 43.36
N PRO A 62 27.33 -24.75 42.95
CA PRO A 62 25.94 -24.31 43.12
C PRO A 62 24.92 -25.06 42.25
N VAL A 63 25.28 -25.42 41.01
CA VAL A 63 24.43 -26.24 40.11
C VAL A 63 24.43 -27.70 40.54
N GLY A 64 25.56 -28.17 41.06
CA GLY A 64 25.74 -29.49 41.64
C GLY A 64 24.91 -29.81 42.89
N ALA A 65 24.48 -28.78 43.63
CA ALA A 65 23.55 -28.95 44.74
C ALA A 65 22.12 -29.22 44.24
N ILE A 66 21.72 -28.60 43.12
CA ILE A 66 20.40 -28.77 42.49
C ILE A 66 20.27 -30.15 41.82
N LEU A 67 21.35 -30.65 41.20
CA LEU A 67 21.36 -31.98 40.55
C LEU A 67 21.33 -33.17 41.52
N ARG A 68 21.61 -32.95 42.82
CA ARG A 68 21.71 -34.04 43.81
C ARG A 68 20.35 -34.61 44.22
N ASP A 69 19.28 -33.84 44.04
CA ASP A 69 17.91 -34.18 44.46
C ASP A 69 16.99 -34.60 43.29
N ALA A 70 17.51 -34.72 42.06
CA ALA A 70 16.70 -34.92 40.86
C ALA A 70 16.16 -36.37 40.69
N PRO A 71 14.85 -36.58 40.44
CA PRO A 71 14.24 -37.90 40.30
C PRO A 71 14.64 -38.60 38.99
N PRO A 72 14.46 -39.93 38.87
CA PRO A 72 14.79 -40.73 37.69
C PRO A 72 14.08 -40.30 36.40
N ARG A 73 14.62 -40.77 35.27
CA ARG A 73 14.30 -40.38 33.88
C ARG A 73 12.80 -40.47 33.53
N ASP A 74 12.06 -41.34 34.22
CA ASP A 74 10.64 -41.60 33.99
C ASP A 74 9.72 -40.43 34.44
N VAL A 75 10.28 -39.43 35.13
CA VAL A 75 9.58 -38.21 35.58
C VAL A 75 9.85 -36.99 34.67
N LEU A 76 10.77 -37.10 33.70
CA LEU A 76 11.11 -35.99 32.79
C LEU A 76 10.03 -35.70 31.71
N HIS A 77 9.10 -36.64 31.50
CA HIS A 77 7.90 -36.44 30.68
C HIS A 77 6.73 -36.12 31.61
N PRO A 78 6.63 -34.88 32.13
CA PRO A 78 5.70 -33.91 31.55
C PRO A 78 6.08 -32.44 31.88
N PHE A 79 7.34 -32.03 31.71
CA PHE A 79 7.67 -30.63 31.95
C PHE A 79 7.08 -29.76 30.83
N GLN A 80 5.96 -29.10 31.12
CA GLN A 80 5.42 -28.03 30.30
C GLN A 80 6.41 -26.85 30.34
N ASP A 81 6.82 -26.35 29.17
CA ASP A 81 7.62 -25.14 28.95
C ASP A 81 9.13 -25.18 29.32
N LEU A 82 9.85 -26.26 28.96
CA LEU A 82 11.32 -26.23 28.98
C LEU A 82 11.87 -25.15 28.04
N GLU A 83 11.32 -25.07 26.84
CA GLU A 83 11.67 -24.10 25.80
C GLU A 83 11.49 -22.66 26.29
N GLY A 84 10.45 -22.41 27.10
CA GLY A 84 10.17 -21.08 27.65
C GLY A 84 11.28 -20.59 28.59
N SER A 85 11.90 -21.51 29.33
CA SER A 85 13.02 -21.20 30.21
C SER A 85 14.26 -20.77 29.41
N PHE A 86 14.54 -21.47 28.31
CA PHE A 86 15.63 -21.12 27.40
C PHE A 86 15.36 -19.82 26.64
N LEU A 87 14.13 -19.62 26.14
CA LEU A 87 13.72 -18.39 25.46
C LEU A 87 13.90 -17.17 26.35
N ALA A 88 13.58 -17.27 27.64
CA ALA A 88 13.73 -16.16 28.58
C ALA A 88 15.20 -15.75 28.82
N GLY A 89 16.15 -16.68 28.64
CA GLY A 89 17.58 -16.39 28.70
C GLY A 89 18.18 -15.88 27.39
N PHE A 90 17.62 -16.30 26.27
CA PHE A 90 18.12 -16.02 24.93
C PHE A 90 17.03 -15.44 23.99
N PRO A 91 16.28 -14.39 24.39
CA PRO A 91 15.19 -13.89 23.57
C PRO A 91 15.70 -13.37 22.22
N ASP A 92 16.89 -12.75 22.20
CA ASP A 92 17.45 -12.20 20.96
C ASP A 92 18.12 -13.25 20.05
N PHE A 93 17.99 -14.55 20.33
CA PHE A 93 18.66 -15.62 19.55
C PHE A 93 17.67 -16.58 18.91
N VAL A 94 16.46 -16.11 18.62
CA VAL A 94 15.52 -16.85 17.78
C VAL A 94 15.88 -16.66 16.31
N GLY A 95 15.81 -17.73 15.55
CA GLY A 95 15.96 -17.74 14.11
C GLY A 95 14.80 -18.45 13.42
N GLN A 96 14.59 -18.12 12.15
CA GLN A 96 13.63 -18.81 11.29
C GLN A 96 14.38 -19.58 10.22
N ILE A 97 14.05 -20.87 10.08
CA ILE A 97 14.57 -21.73 9.02
C ILE A 97 14.11 -21.18 7.67
N LYS A 98 15.08 -20.89 6.81
CA LYS A 98 14.91 -20.53 5.39
C LYS A 98 15.24 -21.75 4.52
N LYS A 99 15.40 -21.51 3.22
CA LYS A 99 15.63 -22.54 2.22
C LYS A 99 16.89 -23.37 2.54
N SER A 100 16.81 -24.66 2.25
CA SER A 100 17.96 -25.57 2.31
C SER A 100 19.00 -25.20 1.25
N THR A 101 20.27 -25.20 1.65
CA THR A 101 21.42 -24.99 0.76
C THR A 101 22.01 -26.34 0.33
N HIS A 102 22.84 -26.36 -0.71
CA HIS A 102 23.51 -27.59 -1.15
C HIS A 102 24.44 -28.12 -0.04
N LYS A 103 24.25 -29.39 0.38
CA LYS A 103 25.00 -30.17 1.41
C LYS A 103 24.42 -30.15 2.84
N ASP A 104 23.15 -30.51 3.02
CA ASP A 104 22.53 -30.78 4.33
C ASP A 104 22.63 -29.63 5.35
N GLU A 105 22.81 -28.39 4.88
CA GLU A 105 22.87 -27.17 5.67
C GLU A 105 21.65 -26.30 5.36
N GLN A 106 20.93 -25.89 6.40
CA GLN A 106 19.79 -24.98 6.31
C GLN A 106 20.22 -23.57 6.70
N GLU A 107 19.83 -22.58 5.91
CA GLU A 107 20.05 -21.19 6.27
C GLU A 107 19.03 -20.77 7.34
N VAL A 108 19.49 -20.10 8.39
CA VAL A 108 18.67 -19.57 9.47
C VAL A 108 18.78 -18.06 9.47
N LEU A 109 17.65 -17.38 9.32
CA LEU A 109 17.57 -15.93 9.48
C LEU A 109 17.41 -15.61 10.96
N MET A 110 18.29 -14.79 11.54
CA MET A 110 18.25 -14.43 12.96
C MET A 110 17.32 -13.25 13.23
N CYS A 111 16.71 -13.18 14.42
CA CYS A 111 15.88 -12.04 14.83
C CYS A 111 16.68 -10.75 15.04
N GLN A 112 17.97 -10.82 15.36
CA GLN A 112 18.86 -9.65 15.38
C GLN A 112 19.26 -9.19 13.97
N GLY A 113 18.83 -9.90 12.92
CA GLY A 113 19.36 -9.76 11.58
C GLY A 113 20.61 -10.61 11.36
N GLY A 114 21.01 -10.75 10.08
CA GLY A 114 22.08 -11.67 9.69
C GLY A 114 21.61 -13.11 9.54
N ARG A 115 22.53 -13.98 9.11
CA ARG A 115 22.23 -15.36 8.73
C ARG A 115 23.25 -16.32 9.32
N ALA A 116 22.77 -17.49 9.74
CA ALA A 116 23.58 -18.58 10.24
C ALA A 116 23.29 -19.87 9.45
N LEU A 117 24.23 -20.80 9.47
CA LEU A 117 24.08 -22.11 8.84
C LEU A 117 23.81 -23.16 9.91
N LEU A 118 22.69 -23.84 9.80
CA LEU A 118 22.31 -24.95 10.67
C LEU A 118 22.59 -26.26 9.95
N LYS A 119 23.47 -27.08 10.52
CA LYS A 119 23.65 -28.47 10.11
C LYS A 119 22.85 -29.35 11.06
N SER A 120 21.90 -30.11 10.52
CA SER A 120 21.05 -31.01 11.31
C SER A 120 20.97 -32.38 10.64
N ASP A 121 21.05 -33.44 11.44
CA ASP A 121 20.79 -34.81 10.99
C ASP A 121 19.31 -35.02 10.62
N HIS A 122 18.43 -34.16 11.16
CA HIS A 122 17.00 -34.10 10.86
C HIS A 122 16.61 -32.69 10.40
N PRO A 123 16.47 -32.44 9.09
CA PRO A 123 16.16 -31.10 8.58
C PRO A 123 14.78 -30.65 9.04
N LEU A 124 14.70 -29.40 9.52
CA LEU A 124 13.46 -28.79 9.96
C LEU A 124 12.67 -28.25 8.77
N PRO A 125 11.32 -28.21 8.83
CA PRO A 125 10.52 -27.56 7.81
C PRO A 125 10.89 -26.09 7.59
N GLU A 126 10.66 -25.60 6.36
CA GLU A 126 10.80 -24.16 6.09
C GLU A 126 9.83 -23.36 6.97
N LYS A 127 10.28 -22.19 7.45
CA LYS A 127 9.59 -21.31 8.40
C LYS A 127 9.50 -21.82 9.84
N SER A 128 10.04 -23.01 10.17
CA SER A 128 10.18 -23.42 11.57
C SER A 128 11.04 -22.42 12.34
N LEU A 129 10.67 -22.17 13.60
CA LEU A 129 11.42 -21.29 14.49
C LEU A 129 12.35 -22.13 15.36
N VAL A 130 13.56 -21.63 15.54
CA VAL A 130 14.60 -22.26 16.36
C VAL A 130 15.20 -21.25 17.32
N LEU A 131 15.39 -21.64 18.55
CA LEU A 131 16.19 -20.90 19.52
C LEU A 131 17.64 -21.38 19.42
N ILE A 132 18.55 -20.45 19.16
CA ILE A 132 19.98 -20.72 19.02
C ILE A 132 20.67 -20.48 20.35
N LEU A 133 21.40 -21.50 20.82
CA LEU A 133 21.98 -21.52 22.16
C LEU A 133 23.49 -21.44 22.14
N ASP A 134 24.10 -21.94 21.07
CA ASP A 134 25.54 -21.83 20.84
C ASP A 134 25.81 -21.68 19.34
N VAL A 135 26.83 -20.89 19.02
CA VAL A 135 27.27 -20.62 17.65
C VAL A 135 28.78 -20.77 17.54
N MET A 136 29.23 -21.23 16.38
CA MET A 136 30.64 -21.28 16.03
C MET A 136 30.92 -20.38 14.84
N GLU A 137 31.90 -19.50 14.99
CA GLU A 137 32.43 -18.73 13.88
C GLU A 137 33.53 -19.53 13.18
N SER A 138 33.35 -19.76 11.89
CA SER A 138 34.38 -20.33 11.02
C SER A 138 34.84 -19.29 10.01
N ARG A 139 36.15 -19.13 9.88
CA ARG A 139 36.77 -18.28 8.86
C ARG A 139 37.16 -19.14 7.66
N GLN A 140 36.52 -18.91 6.52
CA GLN A 140 36.94 -19.46 5.23
C GLN A 140 37.36 -18.29 4.33
N GLY A 141 38.66 -18.01 4.29
CA GLY A 141 39.21 -16.86 3.56
C GLY A 141 38.80 -15.52 4.19
N THR A 142 38.30 -14.59 3.38
CA THR A 142 37.83 -13.26 3.82
C THR A 142 36.41 -13.26 4.40
N TYR A 143 35.65 -14.35 4.29
CA TYR A 143 34.28 -14.43 4.77
C TYR A 143 34.20 -15.16 6.11
N GLN A 144 33.45 -14.58 7.05
CA GLN A 144 33.04 -15.22 8.29
C GLN A 144 31.71 -15.93 8.08
N LYS A 145 31.65 -17.22 8.41
CA LYS A 145 30.42 -18.01 8.45
C LYS A 145 30.07 -18.32 9.89
N ILE A 146 28.82 -18.09 10.26
CA ILE A 146 28.27 -18.44 11.57
C ILE A 146 27.56 -19.78 11.41
N HIS A 147 28.00 -20.78 12.18
CA HIS A 147 27.35 -22.09 12.25
C HIS A 147 26.61 -22.22 13.58
N VAL A 148 25.40 -22.76 13.53
CA VAL A 148 24.62 -23.08 14.73
C VAL A 148 25.14 -24.39 15.31
N ASP A 149 25.71 -24.34 16.52
CA ASP A 149 26.27 -25.49 17.20
C ASP A 149 25.23 -26.19 18.09
N ALA A 150 24.34 -25.44 18.72
CA ALA A 150 23.25 -25.98 19.54
C ALA A 150 21.97 -25.17 19.38
N TYR A 151 20.84 -25.86 19.24
CA TYR A 151 19.52 -25.24 19.06
C TYR A 151 18.38 -26.05 19.68
N ILE A 152 17.22 -25.40 19.84
CA ILE A 152 15.95 -26.02 20.23
C ILE A 152 14.85 -25.49 19.28
N PRO A 153 14.06 -26.34 18.60
CA PRO A 153 12.85 -25.90 17.91
C PRO A 153 11.88 -25.27 18.90
N ILE A 154 11.29 -24.13 18.54
CA ILE A 154 10.40 -23.40 19.44
C ILE A 154 9.07 -23.11 18.77
N GLU A 155 7.99 -23.27 19.52
CA GLU A 155 6.65 -22.92 19.05
C GLU A 155 6.46 -21.41 19.02
N LYS A 156 5.78 -20.94 17.98
CA LYS A 156 5.45 -19.52 17.82
C LYS A 156 4.61 -18.99 18.97
N ASP A 157 3.63 -19.76 19.45
CA ASP A 157 2.74 -19.37 20.55
C ASP A 157 3.52 -19.05 21.84
N LEU A 158 4.64 -19.73 22.07
CA LEU A 158 5.51 -19.48 23.21
C LEU A 158 6.24 -18.13 23.09
N ILE A 159 6.73 -17.81 21.89
CA ILE A 159 7.35 -16.51 21.59
C ILE A 159 6.34 -15.38 21.79
N MET A 160 5.14 -15.55 21.24
CA MET A 160 4.03 -14.58 21.32
C MET A 160 3.64 -14.25 22.77
N LYS A 161 3.72 -15.22 23.69
CA LYS A 161 3.32 -15.05 25.10
C LYS A 161 4.38 -14.43 25.99
N GLN A 162 5.66 -14.69 25.72
CA GLN A 162 6.72 -14.49 26.73
C GLN A 162 7.73 -13.40 26.40
N SER A 163 7.71 -12.86 25.18
CA SER A 163 8.81 -12.03 24.73
C SER A 163 8.44 -10.56 24.53
N SER A 164 9.24 -9.69 25.14
CA SER A 164 9.15 -8.23 25.01
C SER A 164 9.74 -7.68 23.70
N LEU A 165 10.28 -8.54 22.83
CA LEU A 165 10.82 -8.15 21.53
C LEU A 165 9.77 -8.12 20.42
N LEU A 166 8.54 -8.50 20.74
CA LEU A 166 7.41 -8.41 19.83
C LEU A 166 7.09 -6.95 19.55
N LYS A 167 6.91 -6.64 18.27
CA LYS A 167 6.45 -5.33 17.81
C LYS A 167 5.32 -5.54 16.82
N ASP A 168 4.20 -4.93 17.14
CA ASP A 168 3.06 -4.87 16.25
C ASP A 168 3.21 -3.61 15.39
N GLU A 169 3.06 -3.78 14.09
CA GLU A 169 3.11 -2.69 13.12
C GLU A 169 1.91 -2.79 12.20
N VAL A 170 1.26 -1.65 11.97
CA VAL A 170 0.19 -1.52 10.98
C VAL A 170 0.73 -0.70 9.83
N ILE A 171 0.79 -1.32 8.66
CA ILE A 171 1.21 -0.64 7.43
C ILE A 171 0.04 -0.56 6.46
N LEU A 172 -0.04 0.54 5.72
CA LEU A 172 -1.01 0.70 4.65
C LEU A 172 -0.33 0.42 3.32
N LYS A 173 -0.89 -0.52 2.57
CA LYS A 173 -0.32 -0.98 1.31
C LYS A 173 -1.36 -1.00 0.22
N TRP A 174 -0.95 -0.55 -0.97
CA TRP A 174 -1.76 -0.71 -2.15
C TRP A 174 -1.83 -2.17 -2.61
N ASN A 175 -3.05 -2.65 -2.82
CA ASN A 175 -3.32 -3.95 -3.41
C ASN A 175 -3.75 -3.77 -4.87
N ASP A 176 -2.84 -4.04 -5.81
CA ASP A 176 -3.11 -3.91 -7.25
C ASP A 176 -4.27 -4.80 -7.73
N LYS A 177 -4.36 -6.03 -7.21
CA LYS A 177 -5.37 -7.00 -7.64
C LYS A 177 -6.78 -6.55 -7.26
N LEU A 178 -6.93 -5.97 -6.07
CA LEU A 178 -8.22 -5.49 -5.56
C LEU A 178 -8.43 -3.99 -5.84
N SER A 179 -7.43 -3.29 -6.36
CA SER A 179 -7.44 -1.84 -6.60
C SER A 179 -7.92 -1.04 -5.39
N ARG A 180 -7.38 -1.37 -4.21
CA ARG A 180 -7.69 -0.72 -2.94
C ARG A 180 -6.49 -0.69 -2.01
N VAL A 181 -6.57 0.16 -0.99
CA VAL A 181 -5.63 0.18 0.13
C VAL A 181 -6.06 -0.89 1.13
N ASP A 182 -5.13 -1.78 1.44
CA ASP A 182 -5.26 -2.73 2.52
C ASP A 182 -4.45 -2.26 3.73
N GLU A 183 -4.97 -2.55 4.90
CA GLU A 183 -4.28 -2.43 6.17
C GLU A 183 -3.66 -3.79 6.49
N VAL A 184 -2.33 -3.83 6.58
CA VAL A 184 -1.58 -5.04 6.85
C VAL A 184 -1.06 -4.96 8.28
N TYR A 185 -1.64 -5.77 9.15
CA TYR A 185 -1.18 -5.97 10.51
C TYR A 185 -0.03 -6.98 10.50
N GLN A 186 1.13 -6.57 10.99
CA GLN A 186 2.33 -7.40 11.03
C GLN A 186 2.85 -7.50 12.46
N VAL A 187 3.12 -8.73 12.90
CA VAL A 187 3.80 -8.99 14.17
C VAL A 187 5.23 -9.39 13.88
N HIS A 188 6.16 -8.56 14.35
CA HIS A 188 7.59 -8.77 14.20
C HIS A 188 8.23 -9.26 15.50
N TYR A 189 9.20 -10.16 15.35
CA TYR A 189 10.12 -10.57 16.40
C TYR A 189 11.54 -10.19 16.00
N GLY A 190 11.98 -9.01 16.42
CA GLY A 190 13.16 -8.37 15.83
C GLY A 190 12.97 -8.22 14.31
N ALA A 191 13.85 -8.84 13.52
CA ALA A 191 13.80 -8.84 12.06
C ALA A 191 12.91 -9.96 11.45
N LEU A 192 12.29 -10.82 12.27
CA LEU A 192 11.45 -11.92 11.79
C LEU A 192 9.98 -11.50 11.73
N LEU A 193 9.34 -11.67 10.58
CA LEU A 193 7.88 -11.55 10.44
C LEU A 193 7.22 -12.86 10.91
N LEU A 194 6.43 -12.80 11.98
CA LEU A 194 5.74 -13.95 12.57
C LEU A 194 4.28 -14.08 12.13
N GLU A 195 3.58 -12.96 12.03
CA GLU A 195 2.19 -12.86 11.58
C GLU A 195 2.05 -11.75 10.59
N GLU A 196 1.22 -12.01 9.58
CA GLU A 196 0.75 -11.03 8.63
C GLU A 196 -0.73 -11.28 8.41
N GLU A 197 -1.55 -10.30 8.76
CA GLU A 197 -2.98 -10.30 8.48
C GLU A 197 -3.29 -9.09 7.59
N THR A 198 -4.05 -9.32 6.52
CA THR A 198 -4.40 -8.27 5.55
C THR A 198 -5.90 -8.05 5.58
N ASN A 199 -6.29 -6.82 5.92
CA ASN A 199 -7.68 -6.39 5.98
C ASN A 199 -7.90 -5.19 5.06
N LYS A 200 -9.16 -4.91 4.71
CA LYS A 200 -9.49 -3.67 3.99
C LYS A 200 -9.19 -2.48 4.93
N ALA A 201 -8.45 -1.50 4.45
CA ALA A 201 -8.14 -0.32 5.26
C ALA A 201 -9.40 0.48 5.62
N SER A 202 -9.35 1.16 6.76
CA SER A 202 -10.35 2.18 7.11
C SER A 202 -10.04 3.51 6.40
N PRO A 203 -11.05 4.26 5.93
CA PRO A 203 -10.84 5.60 5.38
C PRO A 203 -10.14 6.52 6.39
N GLY A 204 -9.23 7.35 5.90
CA GLY A 204 -8.48 8.29 6.72
C GLY A 204 -7.26 8.89 6.00
N PRO A 205 -6.50 9.79 6.65
CA PRO A 205 -5.39 10.51 6.03
C PRO A 205 -4.32 9.60 5.42
N LEU A 206 -3.87 8.59 6.17
CA LEU A 206 -2.83 7.66 5.72
C LEU A 206 -3.33 6.77 4.57
N ALA A 207 -4.59 6.35 4.60
CA ALA A 207 -5.18 5.55 3.52
C ALA A 207 -5.36 6.38 2.24
N ALA A 208 -5.79 7.63 2.38
CA ALA A 208 -5.86 8.58 1.28
C ALA A 208 -4.49 8.81 0.64
N GLU A 209 -3.44 8.96 1.44
CA GLU A 209 -2.07 9.11 0.97
C GLU A 209 -1.61 7.87 0.21
N ALA A 210 -1.83 6.66 0.76
CA ALA A 210 -1.51 5.41 0.07
C ALA A 210 -2.29 5.27 -1.25
N LEU A 211 -3.59 5.60 -1.26
CA LEU A 211 -4.43 5.58 -2.45
C LEU A 211 -3.92 6.54 -3.53
N MET A 212 -3.56 7.78 -3.16
CA MET A 212 -3.05 8.78 -4.10
C MET A 212 -1.67 8.40 -4.63
N ASN A 213 -0.72 8.12 -3.74
CA ASN A 213 0.69 7.90 -4.10
C ASN A 213 0.90 6.54 -4.79
N GLN A 214 0.38 5.45 -4.21
CA GLN A 214 0.62 4.09 -4.71
C GLN A 214 -0.44 3.68 -5.74
N GLY A 215 -1.72 3.96 -5.48
CA GLY A 215 -2.81 3.55 -6.37
C GLY A 215 -2.99 4.43 -7.61
N LEU A 216 -3.04 5.74 -7.41
CA LEU A 216 -3.22 6.71 -8.49
C LEU A 216 -1.88 7.15 -9.12
N GLY A 217 -0.77 7.04 -8.41
CA GLY A 217 0.53 7.54 -8.87
C GLY A 217 0.55 9.06 -8.97
N MET A 218 -0.22 9.72 -8.09
CA MET A 218 -0.40 11.17 -8.06
C MET A 218 0.21 11.73 -6.79
N SER A 219 0.77 12.93 -6.90
CA SER A 219 1.27 13.69 -5.76
C SER A 219 0.85 15.15 -5.94
N PHE A 220 0.18 15.70 -4.93
CA PHE A 220 -0.29 17.08 -4.92
C PHE A 220 0.58 17.90 -3.96
N PRO A 221 1.66 18.56 -4.44
CA PRO A 221 2.40 19.53 -3.64
C PRO A 221 1.50 20.65 -3.13
N GLU A 222 1.96 21.45 -2.16
CA GLU A 222 1.17 22.57 -1.62
C GLU A 222 0.81 23.60 -2.71
N ASN A 223 1.72 23.85 -3.66
CA ASN A 223 1.51 24.75 -4.79
C ASN A 223 1.50 23.96 -6.11
N VAL A 224 0.33 23.42 -6.47
CA VAL A 224 0.16 22.67 -7.73
C VAL A 224 -0.02 23.65 -8.89
N SER A 225 0.83 23.52 -9.93
CA SER A 225 0.65 24.30 -11.15
C SER A 225 -0.52 23.77 -11.99
N TRP A 226 -1.14 24.64 -12.80
CA TRP A 226 -2.23 24.22 -13.69
C TRP A 226 -1.84 23.07 -14.65
N PRO A 227 -0.66 23.09 -15.33
CA PRO A 227 -0.24 21.98 -16.18
C PRO A 227 -0.11 20.65 -15.41
N ASP A 228 0.46 20.68 -14.21
CA ASP A 228 0.63 19.48 -13.39
C ASP A 228 -0.72 18.90 -12.96
N LEU A 229 -1.64 19.76 -12.53
CA LEU A 229 -3.00 19.35 -12.18
C LEU A 229 -3.73 18.74 -13.38
N ALA A 230 -3.65 19.38 -14.56
CA ALA A 230 -4.30 18.90 -15.77
C ALA A 230 -3.78 17.51 -16.17
N ALA A 231 -2.46 17.27 -16.04
CA ALA A 231 -1.86 15.96 -16.27
C ALA A 231 -2.37 14.90 -15.26
N GLN A 232 -2.45 15.26 -13.97
CA GLN A 232 -2.93 14.35 -12.92
C GLN A 232 -4.41 13.99 -13.10
N ILE A 233 -5.27 14.94 -13.43
CA ILE A 233 -6.68 14.64 -13.66
C ILE A 233 -6.88 13.88 -14.96
N SER A 234 -6.09 14.14 -16.00
CA SER A 234 -6.12 13.33 -17.22
C SER A 234 -5.74 11.88 -16.94
N LEU A 235 -4.74 11.66 -16.07
CA LEU A 235 -4.37 10.33 -15.59
C LEU A 235 -5.51 9.68 -14.79
N LEU A 236 -6.12 10.43 -13.87
CA LEU A 236 -7.26 9.98 -13.06
C LEU A 236 -8.46 9.62 -13.93
N ALA A 237 -8.81 10.47 -14.90
CA ALA A 237 -9.92 10.23 -15.81
C ALA A 237 -9.72 8.95 -16.63
N ARG A 238 -8.48 8.69 -17.08
CA ARG A 238 -8.11 7.45 -17.74
C ARG A 238 -8.19 6.24 -16.80
N LYS A 239 -7.65 6.33 -15.58
CA LYS A 239 -7.63 5.23 -14.60
C LYS A 239 -9.03 4.86 -14.12
N LEU A 240 -9.89 5.84 -13.88
CA LEU A 240 -11.24 5.63 -13.36
C LEU A 240 -12.29 5.47 -14.47
N HIS A 241 -11.93 5.64 -15.74
CA HIS A 241 -12.87 5.77 -16.85
C HIS A 241 -13.92 6.86 -16.56
N TRP A 242 -13.48 8.02 -16.06
CA TRP A 242 -14.34 9.15 -15.75
C TRP A 242 -14.62 9.97 -17.00
N GLU A 243 -15.74 9.68 -17.65
CA GLU A 243 -16.12 10.29 -18.94
C GLU A 243 -16.26 11.82 -18.89
N ALA A 244 -16.75 12.37 -17.76
CA ALA A 244 -16.95 13.81 -17.59
C ALA A 244 -15.64 14.56 -17.24
N GLY A 245 -14.59 13.86 -16.82
CA GLY A 245 -13.32 14.45 -16.36
C GLY A 245 -12.65 15.36 -17.40
N PRO A 246 -12.42 14.92 -18.64
CA PRO A 246 -11.80 15.74 -19.68
C PRO A 246 -12.60 17.01 -20.02
N SER A 247 -13.94 16.91 -20.03
CA SER A 247 -14.82 18.06 -20.27
C SER A 247 -14.74 19.06 -19.12
N LEU A 248 -14.75 18.59 -17.87
CA LEU A 248 -14.59 19.44 -16.69
C LEU A 248 -13.23 20.16 -16.69
N LEU A 249 -12.14 19.44 -16.99
CA LEU A 249 -10.80 20.00 -17.14
C LEU A 249 -10.77 21.13 -18.17
N ALA A 250 -11.35 20.87 -19.35
CA ALA A 250 -11.39 21.86 -20.41
C ALA A 250 -12.24 23.08 -20.02
N ARG A 251 -13.37 22.90 -19.32
CA ARG A 251 -14.18 24.00 -18.80
C ARG A 251 -13.39 24.86 -17.81
N LEU A 252 -12.70 24.24 -16.86
CA LEU A 252 -11.86 24.96 -15.89
C LEU A 252 -10.70 25.70 -16.58
N TYR A 253 -10.08 25.09 -17.60
CA TYR A 253 -9.06 25.76 -18.42
C TYR A 253 -9.63 27.00 -19.10
N TRP A 254 -10.78 26.90 -19.77
CA TRP A 254 -11.40 28.06 -20.41
C TRP A 254 -11.78 29.14 -19.39
N LEU A 255 -12.22 28.76 -18.20
CA LEU A 255 -12.49 29.69 -17.10
C LEU A 255 -11.22 30.43 -16.66
N SER A 256 -10.08 29.73 -16.59
CA SER A 256 -8.79 30.32 -16.24
C SER A 256 -8.29 31.32 -17.29
N GLN A 257 -8.56 31.04 -18.57
CA GLN A 257 -8.26 31.93 -19.70
C GLN A 257 -9.18 33.17 -19.77
N SER A 258 -10.13 33.33 -18.85
CA SER A 258 -11.04 34.48 -18.85
C SER A 258 -10.35 35.82 -18.57
N GLY A 259 -9.09 35.83 -18.11
CA GLY A 259 -8.35 37.06 -17.80
C GLY A 259 -8.66 37.64 -16.42
N LEU A 260 -9.28 36.85 -15.53
CA LEU A 260 -9.31 37.12 -14.10
C LEU A 260 -7.96 36.72 -13.50
N ALA A 261 -7.22 37.67 -12.92
CA ALA A 261 -5.90 37.43 -12.34
C ALA A 261 -5.92 36.30 -11.29
N ASP A 262 -4.86 35.49 -11.25
CA ASP A 262 -4.64 34.37 -10.32
C ASP A 262 -5.68 33.24 -10.31
N THR A 263 -6.62 33.22 -11.26
CA THR A 263 -7.62 32.14 -11.32
C THR A 263 -7.03 30.76 -11.57
N GLU A 264 -5.96 30.63 -12.35
CA GLU A 264 -5.31 29.34 -12.63
C GLU A 264 -4.83 28.62 -11.37
N ASN A 265 -4.06 29.32 -10.53
CA ASN A 265 -3.50 28.73 -9.32
C ASN A 265 -4.60 28.48 -8.27
N ILE A 266 -5.55 29.40 -8.11
CA ILE A 266 -6.68 29.22 -7.18
C ILE A 266 -7.54 28.03 -7.58
N LEU A 267 -7.86 27.88 -8.88
CA LEU A 267 -8.61 26.74 -9.38
C LEU A 267 -7.81 25.44 -9.18
N ALA A 268 -6.50 25.50 -9.39
CA ALA A 268 -5.65 24.34 -9.22
C ALA A 268 -5.60 23.85 -7.77
N GLU A 269 -5.36 24.76 -6.83
CA GLU A 269 -5.37 24.50 -5.40
C GLU A 269 -6.72 23.96 -4.92
N LYS A 270 -7.83 24.63 -5.29
CA LYS A 270 -9.18 24.18 -4.91
C LYS A 270 -9.47 22.77 -5.42
N MET A 271 -9.09 22.46 -6.65
CA MET A 271 -9.33 21.13 -7.22
C MET A 271 -8.47 20.04 -6.58
N ALA A 272 -7.20 20.33 -6.30
CA ALA A 272 -6.32 19.44 -5.55
C ALA A 272 -6.87 19.17 -4.14
N GLN A 273 -7.37 20.21 -3.45
CA GLN A 273 -8.01 20.07 -2.15
C GLN A 273 -9.29 19.23 -2.22
N THR A 274 -10.17 19.46 -3.20
CA THR A 274 -11.38 18.65 -3.40
C THR A 274 -11.03 17.16 -3.62
N LEU A 275 -10.02 16.87 -4.44
CA LEU A 275 -9.55 15.49 -4.65
C LEU A 275 -8.96 14.87 -3.38
N LYS A 276 -8.16 15.61 -2.60
CA LYS A 276 -7.65 15.16 -1.30
C LYS A 276 -8.81 14.81 -0.36
N THR A 277 -9.80 15.69 -0.23
CA THR A 277 -10.99 15.46 0.61
C THR A 277 -11.76 14.22 0.20
N LEU A 278 -11.96 14.01 -1.11
CA LEU A 278 -12.59 12.78 -1.61
C LEU A 278 -11.82 11.52 -1.25
N CYS A 279 -10.49 11.56 -1.37
CA CYS A 279 -9.62 10.44 -1.03
C CYS A 279 -9.63 10.12 0.47
N LEU A 280 -9.94 11.07 1.36
CA LEU A 280 -10.09 10.81 2.80
C LEU A 280 -11.25 9.87 3.13
N GLU A 281 -12.28 9.84 2.28
CA GLU A 281 -13.50 9.09 2.54
C GLU A 281 -13.56 7.73 1.82
N VAL A 282 -12.54 7.37 1.06
CA VAL A 282 -12.52 6.15 0.24
C VAL A 282 -11.18 5.43 0.35
N VAL A 283 -11.19 4.13 0.10
CA VAL A 283 -9.96 3.31 0.13
C VAL A 283 -9.76 2.52 -1.16
N SER A 284 -10.68 2.60 -2.12
CA SER A 284 -10.60 1.87 -3.39
C SER A 284 -10.87 2.76 -4.61
N LEU A 285 -10.36 2.34 -5.78
CA LEU A 285 -10.64 3.03 -7.05
C LEU A 285 -12.12 2.98 -7.42
N ASN A 286 -12.81 1.89 -7.07
CA ASN A 286 -14.23 1.73 -7.38
C ASN A 286 -15.08 2.74 -6.59
N GLU A 287 -14.85 2.85 -5.27
CA GLU A 287 -15.50 3.86 -4.43
C GLU A 287 -15.18 5.29 -4.92
N LEU A 288 -13.91 5.54 -5.28
CA LEU A 288 -13.51 6.84 -5.82
C LEU A 288 -14.24 7.14 -7.14
N LYS A 289 -14.34 6.17 -8.06
CA LYS A 289 -15.04 6.31 -9.34
C LYS A 289 -16.51 6.71 -9.14
N GLU A 290 -17.19 6.09 -8.18
CA GLU A 290 -18.59 6.42 -7.87
C GLU A 290 -18.74 7.86 -7.35
N LYS A 291 -17.82 8.31 -6.47
CA LYS A 291 -17.86 9.68 -5.93
C LYS A 291 -17.45 10.75 -6.93
N VAL A 292 -16.53 10.44 -7.83
CA VAL A 292 -16.04 11.39 -8.85
C VAL A 292 -17.13 11.74 -9.88
N GLY A 293 -18.17 10.92 -10.05
CA GLY A 293 -19.37 11.31 -10.81
C GLY A 293 -20.08 12.54 -10.21
N SER A 294 -20.00 12.69 -8.88
CA SER A 294 -20.55 13.79 -8.10
C SER A 294 -19.49 14.84 -7.73
N PHE A 295 -18.33 14.84 -8.40
CA PHE A 295 -17.19 15.71 -8.08
C PHE A 295 -17.58 17.20 -7.98
N ILE A 296 -18.54 17.64 -8.81
CA ILE A 296 -19.03 19.02 -8.81
C ILE A 296 -19.68 19.41 -7.46
N PHE A 297 -20.31 18.48 -6.75
CA PHE A 297 -20.91 18.75 -5.44
C PHE A 297 -19.89 18.95 -4.32
N TYR A 298 -18.65 18.50 -4.54
CA TYR A 298 -17.54 18.69 -3.61
C TYR A 298 -16.72 19.95 -3.91
N PHE A 299 -17.04 20.66 -5.00
CA PHE A 299 -16.53 22.00 -5.20
C PHE A 299 -17.24 22.98 -4.26
N ASP A 300 -16.50 24.01 -3.87
CA ASP A 300 -17.08 25.21 -3.27
C ASP A 300 -18.23 25.75 -4.13
N THR A 301 -19.34 26.15 -3.48
CA THR A 301 -20.58 26.57 -4.15
C THR A 301 -20.35 27.73 -5.11
N GLY A 302 -19.44 28.64 -4.78
CA GLY A 302 -19.04 29.74 -5.66
C GLY A 302 -18.44 29.27 -6.98
N LEU A 303 -17.56 28.26 -6.95
CA LEU A 303 -16.89 27.73 -8.15
C LEU A 303 -17.86 26.92 -9.01
N ALA A 304 -18.73 26.12 -8.39
CA ALA A 304 -19.77 25.39 -9.10
C ALA A 304 -20.72 26.34 -9.87
N GLN A 305 -21.15 27.43 -9.23
CA GLN A 305 -21.98 28.46 -9.88
C GLN A 305 -21.22 29.18 -11.00
N LEU A 306 -19.95 29.51 -10.76
CA LEU A 306 -19.09 30.15 -11.77
C LEU A 306 -18.93 29.27 -13.01
N LEU A 307 -18.68 27.97 -12.83
CA LEU A 307 -18.62 26.99 -13.92
C LEU A 307 -19.93 26.88 -14.70
N GLN A 308 -21.07 26.93 -14.01
CA GLN A 308 -22.39 26.89 -14.66
C GLN A 308 -22.67 28.16 -15.47
N ASN A 309 -22.23 29.32 -14.99
CA ASN A 309 -22.49 30.61 -15.64
C ASN A 309 -21.52 30.90 -16.80
N GLU A 310 -20.22 30.70 -16.56
CA GLU A 310 -19.16 31.12 -17.50
C GLU A 310 -18.82 30.04 -18.53
N THR A 311 -18.93 28.77 -18.15
CA THR A 311 -18.62 27.61 -18.99
C THR A 311 -19.75 26.56 -18.92
N PRO A 312 -20.97 26.90 -19.35
CA PRO A 312 -22.12 26.02 -19.22
C PRO A 312 -21.96 24.73 -20.03
N GLU A 313 -22.62 23.65 -19.61
CA GLU A 313 -22.64 22.39 -20.37
C GLU A 313 -23.57 22.43 -21.60
N PHE A 314 -24.54 23.34 -21.58
CA PHE A 314 -25.55 23.45 -22.63
C PHE A 314 -25.79 24.90 -23.01
N VAL A 315 -26.13 25.13 -24.27
CA VAL A 315 -26.64 26.39 -24.78
C VAL A 315 -28.03 26.18 -25.37
N SER A 316 -28.87 27.21 -25.28
CA SER A 316 -30.19 27.23 -25.93
C SER A 316 -30.07 27.82 -27.33
N LEU A 317 -30.59 27.09 -28.32
CA LEU A 317 -30.76 27.54 -29.70
C LEU A 317 -32.25 27.72 -29.99
N PRO A 318 -32.65 28.59 -30.93
CA PRO A 318 -34.06 28.82 -31.25
C PRO A 318 -34.85 27.55 -31.59
N GLY A 319 -34.25 26.62 -32.34
CA GLY A 319 -34.88 25.34 -32.67
C GLY A 319 -34.57 24.20 -31.70
N ARG A 320 -33.73 24.43 -30.69
CA ARG A 320 -33.30 23.41 -29.72
C ARG A 320 -32.90 24.04 -28.39
N SER A 321 -33.78 23.92 -27.40
CA SER A 321 -33.59 24.52 -26.06
C SER A 321 -32.36 24.02 -25.29
N LYS A 322 -31.88 22.81 -25.59
CA LYS A 322 -30.73 22.20 -24.91
C LYS A 322 -29.78 21.56 -25.92
N THR A 323 -28.72 22.29 -26.24
CA THR A 323 -27.64 21.85 -27.15
C THR A 323 -26.35 21.70 -26.35
N PRO A 324 -25.74 20.50 -26.29
CA PRO A 324 -24.51 20.28 -25.52
C PRO A 324 -23.34 21.05 -26.12
N ILE A 325 -22.55 21.69 -25.27
CA ILE A 325 -21.28 22.30 -25.64
C ILE A 325 -20.19 21.24 -25.44
N GLN A 326 -19.41 21.00 -26.49
CA GLN A 326 -18.26 20.11 -26.44
C GLN A 326 -17.02 20.92 -26.05
N TYR A 327 -16.45 20.57 -24.90
CA TYR A 327 -15.20 21.14 -24.39
C TYR A 327 -14.05 20.15 -24.60
N SER A 328 -12.90 20.68 -25.02
CA SER A 328 -11.65 19.95 -25.20
C SER A 328 -10.49 20.88 -24.87
N LEU A 329 -9.36 20.33 -24.42
CA LEU A 329 -8.14 21.09 -24.20
C LEU A 329 -7.46 21.48 -25.53
N ASP A 330 -7.67 20.69 -26.59
CA ASP A 330 -6.97 20.86 -27.88
C ASP A 330 -7.75 21.73 -28.87
N LYS A 331 -9.00 22.08 -28.57
CA LYS A 331 -9.92 22.74 -29.50
C LYS A 331 -10.73 23.83 -28.80
N SER A 332 -11.12 24.85 -29.55
CA SER A 332 -12.12 25.82 -29.09
C SER A 332 -13.45 25.14 -28.78
N PRO A 333 -14.20 25.60 -27.76
CA PRO A 333 -15.49 25.03 -27.41
C PRO A 333 -16.45 25.14 -28.59
N PHE A 334 -17.18 24.06 -28.86
CA PHE A 334 -18.01 23.96 -30.05
C PHE A 334 -19.35 23.32 -29.78
N ILE A 335 -20.31 23.61 -30.64
CA ILE A 335 -21.65 23.04 -30.61
C ILE A 335 -21.96 22.42 -31.96
N GLU A 336 -22.62 21.27 -31.92
CA GLU A 336 -23.04 20.54 -33.10
C GLU A 336 -24.56 20.41 -33.09
N SER A 337 -25.22 21.02 -34.07
CA SER A 337 -26.65 20.85 -34.26
C SER A 337 -27.02 21.02 -35.72
N ARG A 338 -28.25 20.65 -36.07
CA ARG A 338 -28.75 20.85 -37.42
C ARG A 338 -28.79 22.34 -37.70
N MET A 339 -28.44 22.73 -38.92
CA MET A 339 -28.48 24.12 -39.37
C MET A 339 -29.83 24.79 -39.10
N GLN A 340 -30.93 24.02 -39.18
CA GLN A 340 -32.29 24.48 -38.87
C GLN A 340 -32.47 24.93 -37.43
N ASP A 341 -31.74 24.33 -36.48
CA ASP A 341 -31.84 24.67 -35.07
C ASP A 341 -31.27 26.08 -34.78
N PHE A 342 -30.43 26.60 -35.68
CA PHE A 342 -29.82 27.92 -35.61
C PHE A 342 -30.64 29.02 -36.32
N PHE A 343 -31.74 28.69 -37.00
CA PHE A 343 -32.53 29.71 -37.69
C PHE A 343 -33.12 30.73 -36.72
N GLY A 344 -33.04 32.01 -37.09
CA GLY A 344 -33.42 33.13 -36.22
C GLY A 344 -32.31 33.60 -35.28
N LEU A 345 -31.18 32.88 -35.20
CA LEU A 345 -30.01 33.27 -34.43
C LEU A 345 -29.01 34.03 -35.32
N ASN A 346 -28.91 35.35 -35.11
CA ASN A 346 -28.07 36.22 -35.93
C ASN A 346 -26.60 36.28 -35.48
N GLU A 347 -26.34 36.11 -34.19
CA GLU A 347 -25.00 36.16 -33.60
C GLU A 347 -24.58 34.79 -33.09
N THR A 348 -23.29 34.50 -33.19
CA THR A 348 -22.71 33.28 -32.63
C THR A 348 -22.91 33.28 -31.11
N PRO A 349 -23.43 32.19 -30.51
CA PRO A 349 -23.46 32.08 -29.05
C PRO A 349 -22.05 32.22 -28.47
N LYS A 350 -21.95 32.89 -27.32
CA LYS A 350 -20.66 33.15 -26.67
C LYS A 350 -20.71 32.71 -25.22
N ILE A 351 -19.56 32.27 -24.70
CA ILE A 351 -19.33 31.93 -23.30
C ILE A 351 -18.42 32.98 -22.65
N LEU A 352 -18.11 32.81 -21.36
CA LEU A 352 -17.22 33.70 -20.59
C LEU A 352 -17.67 35.17 -20.66
N GLN A 353 -18.93 35.46 -20.31
CA GLN A 353 -19.54 36.80 -20.41
C GLN A 353 -19.45 37.44 -21.81
N GLY A 354 -19.55 36.63 -22.86
CA GLY A 354 -19.57 37.13 -24.24
C GLY A 354 -18.19 37.33 -24.87
N ARG A 355 -17.12 36.88 -24.21
CA ARG A 355 -15.74 37.03 -24.68
C ARG A 355 -15.35 35.97 -25.71
N VAL A 356 -15.79 34.72 -25.53
CA VAL A 356 -15.37 33.60 -26.37
C VAL A 356 -16.55 33.09 -27.21
N PRO A 357 -16.53 33.26 -28.55
CA PRO A 357 -17.55 32.70 -29.43
C PRO A 357 -17.40 31.18 -29.54
N LEU A 358 -18.53 30.47 -29.52
CA LEU A 358 -18.55 29.03 -29.77
C LEU A 358 -18.30 28.75 -31.25
N THR A 359 -17.60 27.66 -31.54
CA THR A 359 -17.51 27.14 -32.91
C THR A 359 -18.80 26.38 -33.24
N CYS A 360 -19.52 26.80 -34.27
CA CYS A 360 -20.76 26.18 -34.72
C CYS A 360 -20.46 25.16 -35.82
N HIS A 361 -20.64 23.88 -35.52
CA HIS A 361 -20.67 22.81 -36.52
C HIS A 361 -22.10 22.69 -37.04
N LEU A 362 -22.35 23.27 -38.21
CA LEU A 362 -23.66 23.29 -38.84
C LEU A 362 -23.87 22.00 -39.61
N LEU A 363 -24.81 21.18 -39.14
CA LEU A 363 -25.10 19.88 -39.71
C LEU A 363 -26.28 19.93 -40.67
N ALA A 364 -26.24 19.08 -41.70
CA ALA A 364 -27.40 18.77 -42.54
C ALA A 364 -28.46 17.99 -41.74
N PRO A 365 -29.69 17.79 -42.28
CA PRO A 365 -30.75 17.05 -41.58
C PRO A 365 -30.37 15.60 -41.22
N ASN A 366 -29.41 15.02 -41.95
CA ASN A 366 -28.87 13.69 -41.68
C ASN A 366 -27.62 13.71 -40.78
N TYR A 367 -27.38 14.80 -40.05
CA TYR A 367 -26.25 14.99 -39.12
C TYR A 367 -24.85 14.95 -39.74
N ARG A 368 -24.73 15.08 -41.06
CA ARG A 368 -23.41 15.28 -41.70
C ARG A 368 -22.99 16.74 -41.60
N ALA A 369 -21.72 16.97 -41.26
CA ALA A 369 -21.15 18.31 -41.22
C ALA A 369 -21.24 18.98 -42.60
N VAL A 370 -21.75 20.21 -42.63
CA VAL A 370 -21.86 21.04 -43.84
C VAL A 370 -20.88 22.19 -43.78
N GLN A 371 -20.86 22.90 -42.65
CA GLN A 371 -19.99 24.05 -42.44
C GLN A 371 -19.55 24.12 -40.97
N VAL A 372 -18.33 24.58 -40.75
CA VAL A 372 -17.82 24.97 -39.44
C VAL A 372 -17.59 26.48 -39.46
N THR A 373 -18.11 27.22 -38.48
CA THR A 373 -17.91 28.69 -38.39
C THR A 373 -17.88 29.18 -36.95
N GLN A 374 -17.08 30.21 -36.69
CA GLN A 374 -17.14 31.03 -35.46
C GLN A 374 -17.86 32.37 -35.68
N ASP A 375 -18.15 32.72 -36.93
CA ASP A 375 -18.93 33.90 -37.34
C ASP A 375 -20.24 33.45 -38.01
N LEU A 376 -21.27 33.29 -37.18
CA LEU A 376 -22.59 32.87 -37.64
C LEU A 376 -23.25 33.97 -38.50
N ARG A 377 -23.00 35.25 -38.19
CA ARG A 377 -23.53 36.39 -38.96
C ARG A 377 -22.96 36.38 -40.38
N GLY A 378 -21.63 36.27 -40.52
CA GLY A 378 -20.97 36.19 -41.80
C GLY A 378 -21.38 34.97 -42.61
N PHE A 379 -21.57 33.82 -41.94
CA PHE A 379 -22.08 32.61 -42.56
C PHE A 379 -23.46 32.84 -43.20
N TRP A 380 -24.42 33.41 -42.47
CA TRP A 380 -25.77 33.67 -43.01
C TRP A 380 -25.77 34.64 -44.19
N GLN A 381 -24.92 35.67 -44.15
CA GLN A 381 -24.88 36.70 -45.19
C GLN A 381 -24.18 36.24 -46.47
N LYS A 382 -23.13 35.42 -46.36
CA LYS A 382 -22.22 35.12 -47.48
C LYS A 382 -22.29 33.66 -47.93
N VAL A 383 -22.25 32.71 -47.00
CA VAL A 383 -22.05 31.28 -47.32
C VAL A 383 -23.37 30.53 -47.46
N TYR A 384 -24.34 30.80 -46.57
CA TYR A 384 -25.63 30.11 -46.57
C TYR A 384 -26.40 30.21 -47.91
N PRO A 385 -26.46 31.37 -48.60
CA PRO A 385 -27.15 31.47 -49.89
C PRO A 385 -26.62 30.50 -50.95
N GLU A 386 -25.31 30.26 -50.98
CA GLU A 386 -24.65 29.38 -51.95
C GLU A 386 -24.98 27.90 -51.71
N ILE A 387 -25.04 27.48 -50.44
CA ILE A 387 -25.31 26.08 -50.07
C ILE A 387 -26.81 25.76 -49.97
N LYS A 388 -27.66 26.78 -49.76
CA LYS A 388 -29.11 26.61 -49.58
C LYS A 388 -29.75 25.84 -50.73
N THR A 389 -29.43 26.20 -51.98
CA THR A 389 -30.03 25.54 -53.16
C THR A 389 -29.64 24.06 -53.24
N GLN A 390 -28.40 23.72 -52.91
CA GLN A 390 -27.93 22.34 -52.91
C GLN A 390 -28.61 21.52 -51.81
N LEU A 391 -28.70 22.08 -50.59
CA LEU A 391 -29.35 21.45 -49.45
C LEU A 391 -30.86 21.27 -49.68
N GLN A 392 -31.53 22.26 -50.28
CA GLN A 392 -32.96 22.18 -50.60
C GLN A 392 -33.24 21.08 -51.63
N ARG A 393 -32.38 20.92 -52.65
CA ARG A 393 -32.49 19.82 -53.63
C ARG A 393 -32.29 18.46 -52.96
N ARG A 394 -31.32 18.34 -52.06
CA ARG A 394 -30.99 17.07 -51.38
C ARG A 394 -31.99 16.71 -50.27
N TYR A 395 -32.60 17.72 -49.65
CA TYR A 395 -33.52 17.58 -48.51
C TYR A 395 -34.79 18.44 -48.70
N PRO A 396 -35.66 18.09 -49.67
CA PRO A 396 -36.80 18.92 -50.07
C PRO A 396 -37.92 18.99 -49.03
N ARG A 397 -37.99 18.00 -48.12
CA ARG A 397 -39.00 17.95 -47.04
C ARG A 397 -38.67 18.86 -45.85
N HIS A 398 -37.48 19.47 -45.82
CA HIS A 398 -37.05 20.33 -44.72
C HIS A 398 -37.24 21.82 -45.08
N LYS A 399 -37.53 22.62 -44.05
CA LYS A 399 -37.68 24.07 -44.21
C LYS A 399 -36.30 24.72 -44.35
N TRP A 400 -36.09 25.50 -45.41
CA TRP A 400 -34.88 26.28 -45.67
C TRP A 400 -35.28 27.75 -45.80
N ILE A 401 -35.12 28.51 -44.71
CA ILE A 401 -35.57 29.91 -44.62
C ILE A 401 -34.64 30.81 -45.40
#